data_AF-A0A9Q4GHR5-F1
#
_entry.id   AF-A0A9Q4GHR5-F1
#
_cell.length_a   1.000
_cell.length_b   1.000
_cell.length_c   1.000
_cell.angle_alpha   90.00
_cell.angle_beta   90.00
_cell.angle_gamma   90.00
#
_symmetry.space_group_name_H-M   'P 1'
#
loop_
_entity.id
_entity.type
_entity.pdbx_description
1 polymer ?
#
loop_
_entity_poly.entity_id
_entity_poly.type
_entity_poly.pdbx_seq_one_letter_code
_entity_poly.pdbx_strand_id
1 'polypeptide(L)'
;MDIEDEDDRELALKIVNKMLRKTVLGSHKKQVDTVKGWVATHNEKRAEKLIRELIKDPDVPLEAYGGSRDNVRLTGIEDGKGFVEELGGSPPFGV
;
A
#
# COMPACT_ATOMS: atom_id res chain seq x y z
N MET A 1 10.13 4.99 8.22
CA MET A 1 9.45 4.15 9.23
C MET A 1 10.12 2.78 9.30
N ASP A 2 10.58 2.33 10.47
CA ASP A 2 11.05 0.95 10.62
C ASP A 2 9.83 0.02 10.69
N ILE A 3 9.58 -0.74 9.62
CA ILE A 3 8.64 -1.86 9.68
C ILE A 3 9.37 -2.99 10.40
N GLU A 4 9.39 -2.91 11.73
CA GLU A 4 10.13 -3.85 12.59
C GLU A 4 9.42 -5.21 12.71
N ASP A 5 8.11 -5.24 12.44
CA ASP A 5 7.28 -6.44 12.54
C ASP A 5 7.22 -7.17 11.18
N GLU A 6 7.56 -8.46 11.18
CA GLU A 6 7.53 -9.31 9.99
C GLU A 6 6.12 -9.42 9.38
N ASP A 7 5.07 -9.48 10.21
CA ASP A 7 3.70 -9.56 9.74
C ASP A 7 3.30 -8.26 9.01
N ASP A 8 3.73 -7.10 9.52
CA ASP A 8 3.47 -5.82 8.88
C ASP A 8 4.23 -5.68 7.57
N ARG A 9 5.46 -6.17 7.51
CA ARG A 9 6.25 -6.20 6.28
C ARG A 9 5.56 -7.02 5.21
N GLU A 10 5.07 -8.21 5.55
CA GLU A 10 4.31 -9.04 4.63
C GLU A 10 3.01 -8.37 4.17
N LEU A 11 2.28 -7.73 5.10
CA LEU A 11 1.06 -7.00 4.76
C LEU A 11 1.35 -5.82 3.83
N ALA A 12 2.38 -5.02 4.12
CA ALA A 12 2.80 -3.90 3.29
C ALA A 12 3.16 -4.36 1.88
N LEU A 13 4.00 -5.40 1.77
CA LEU A 13 4.36 -6.02 0.50
C LEU A 13 3.13 -6.48 -0.28
N LYS A 14 2.20 -7.18 0.37
CA LYS A 14 0.98 -7.68 -0.28
C LYS A 14 0.09 -6.55 -0.78
N ILE A 15 -0.09 -5.51 0.02
CA ILE A 15 -0.91 -4.34 -0.31
C ILE A 15 -0.29 -3.58 -1.48
N VAL A 16 0.97 -3.16 -1.38
CA VAL A 16 1.64 -2.34 -2.41
C VAL A 16 1.78 -3.12 -3.72
N ASN A 17 2.15 -4.41 -3.68
CA ASN A 17 2.17 -5.25 -4.89
C ASN A 17 0.80 -5.33 -5.55
N LYS A 18 -0.28 -5.43 -4.76
CA LYS A 18 -1.63 -5.48 -5.31
C LYS A 18 -2.05 -4.14 -5.90
N MET A 19 -1.65 -3.02 -5.29
CA MET A 19 -1.85 -1.67 -5.84
C MET A 19 -1.11 -1.47 -7.15
N LEU A 20 0.14 -1.91 -7.24
CA LEU A 20 0.94 -1.91 -8.47
C LEU A 20 0.25 -2.70 -9.59
N ARG A 21 -0.12 -3.96 -9.34
CA ARG A 21 -0.85 -4.80 -10.31
C ARG A 21 -2.16 -4.19 -10.78
N LYS A 22 -2.80 -3.38 -9.94
CA LYS A 22 -4.08 -2.72 -10.24
C LYS A 22 -3.91 -1.28 -10.70
N THR A 23 -2.67 -0.81 -10.88
CA THR A 23 -2.34 0.56 -11.29
C THR A 23 -3.13 1.59 -10.49
N VAL A 24 -3.14 1.46 -9.16
CA VAL A 24 -3.87 2.35 -8.25
C VAL A 24 -3.10 3.66 -8.11
N LEU A 25 -3.14 4.50 -9.14
CA LEU A 25 -2.37 5.74 -9.27
C LEU A 25 -3.20 6.86 -9.88
N GLY A 26 -2.79 8.11 -9.69
CA GLY A 26 -3.45 9.27 -10.27
C GLY A 26 -4.95 9.32 -9.95
N SER A 27 -5.81 9.30 -10.98
CA SER A 27 -7.26 9.31 -10.81
C SER A 27 -7.87 7.96 -10.42
N HIS A 28 -7.10 6.87 -10.47
CA HIS A 28 -7.52 5.50 -10.15
C HIS A 28 -7.20 5.13 -8.68
N LYS A 29 -7.74 5.89 -7.75
CA LYS A 29 -7.73 5.65 -6.29
C LYS A 29 -8.67 4.51 -5.86
N LYS A 30 -8.39 3.89 -4.71
CA LYS A 30 -9.26 2.95 -4.00
C LYS A 30 -9.56 3.43 -2.59
N GLN A 31 -10.69 3.03 -2.02
CA GLN A 31 -10.96 3.28 -0.60
C GLN A 31 -10.05 2.40 0.26
N VAL A 32 -9.61 2.88 1.41
CA VAL A 32 -8.83 2.10 2.40
C VAL A 32 -9.57 0.79 2.73
N ASP A 33 -10.89 0.86 2.86
CA ASP A 33 -11.76 -0.31 3.09
C ASP A 33 -11.66 -1.37 1.97
N THR A 34 -11.54 -0.94 0.71
CA THR A 34 -11.30 -1.84 -0.41
C THR A 34 -9.91 -2.46 -0.37
N VAL A 35 -8.90 -1.67 0.01
CA VAL A 35 -7.50 -2.12 0.02
C VAL A 35 -7.25 -3.11 1.15
N LYS A 36 -7.76 -2.84 2.37
CA LYS A 36 -7.65 -3.77 3.49
C LYS A 36 -8.33 -5.12 3.19
N GLY A 37 -9.43 -5.12 2.44
CA GLY A 37 -10.11 -6.34 2.01
C GLY A 37 -9.33 -7.23 1.03
N TRP A 38 -8.12 -6.86 0.62
CA TRP A 38 -7.23 -7.73 -0.19
C TRP A 38 -6.38 -8.68 0.65
N VAL A 39 -6.33 -8.48 1.96
CA VAL A 39 -5.64 -9.39 2.90
C VAL A 39 -6.64 -10.36 3.54
N ALA A 40 -6.15 -11.31 4.34
CA ALA A 40 -7.05 -12.21 5.06
C ALA A 40 -7.87 -11.43 6.10
N THR A 41 -9.11 -11.83 6.36
CA THR A 41 -10.04 -11.08 7.22
C THR A 41 -9.52 -10.81 8.64
N HIS A 42 -8.77 -11.75 9.23
CA HIS A 42 -8.15 -11.54 10.55
C HIS A 42 -7.05 -10.45 10.54
N ASN A 43 -6.47 -10.15 9.37
CA ASN A 43 -5.46 -9.13 9.18
C ASN A 43 -6.03 -7.77 8.72
N GLU A 44 -7.32 -7.68 8.39
CA GLU A 44 -7.94 -6.43 7.87
C GLU A 44 -7.78 -5.24 8.82
N LYS A 45 -7.96 -5.45 10.13
CA LYS A 45 -7.77 -4.40 11.14
C LYS A 45 -6.33 -3.91 11.19
N ARG A 46 -5.36 -4.82 11.09
CA ARG A 46 -3.93 -4.47 11.08
C ARG A 46 -3.55 -3.76 9.79
N ALA A 47 -4.01 -4.29 8.66
CA ALA A 47 -3.82 -3.68 7.34
C ALA A 47 -4.38 -2.27 7.26
N GLU A 48 -5.56 -2.00 7.80
CA GLU A 48 -6.12 -0.64 7.85
C GLU A 48 -5.22 0.30 8.65
N LYS A 49 -4.80 -0.11 9.85
CA LYS A 49 -3.89 0.69 10.69
C LYS A 49 -2.57 0.95 9.97
N LEU A 50 -1.99 -0.08 9.35
CA LEU A 50 -0.74 0.01 8.61
C LEU A 50 -0.86 0.95 7.41
N ILE A 51 -1.92 0.88 6.61
CA ILE A 51 -2.15 1.81 5.48
C ILE A 51 -2.19 3.25 5.98
N ARG A 52 -2.87 3.51 7.12
CA ARG A 52 -2.94 4.85 7.71
C ARG A 52 -1.61 5.33 8.29
N GLU A 53 -0.75 4.42 8.74
CA GLU A 53 0.61 4.73 9.20
C GLU A 53 1.50 5.06 8.00
N LEU A 54 1.46 4.24 6.95
CA LEU A 54 2.21 4.46 5.72
C LEU A 54 1.85 5.80 5.07
N ILE A 55 0.56 6.14 4.91
CA ILE A 55 0.13 7.42 4.31
C ILE A 55 0.73 8.66 5.00
N LYS A 56 1.12 8.56 6.29
CA LYS A 56 1.71 9.67 7.03
C LYS A 56 3.21 9.80 6.82
N ASP A 57 3.87 8.75 6.33
CA ASP A 57 5.29 8.75 6.05
C ASP A 57 5.51 9.29 4.62
N PRO A 58 6.19 10.44 4.44
CA PRO A 58 6.44 10.98 3.10
C PRO A 58 7.38 10.11 2.26
N ASP A 59 8.13 9.19 2.87
CA ASP A 59 9.12 8.37 2.20
C ASP A 59 8.55 7.03 1.67
N VAL A 60 7.27 6.74 1.92
CA VAL A 60 6.61 5.52 1.41
C VAL A 60 5.66 5.84 0.25
N PRO A 61 5.40 4.89 -0.66
CA PRO A 61 4.75 5.19 -1.94
C PRO A 61 3.23 5.26 -1.83
N LEU A 62 2.68 5.75 -0.71
CA LEU A 62 1.23 5.83 -0.46
C LEU A 62 0.83 7.23 -0.05
N GLU A 63 -0.25 7.72 -0.65
CA GLU A 63 -0.85 9.00 -0.27
C GLU A 63 -2.37 8.90 -0.15
N ALA A 64 -2.93 9.69 0.78
CA ALA A 64 -4.36 9.93 0.84
C ALA A 64 -4.81 10.78 -0.34
N TYR A 65 -5.99 10.50 -0.89
CA TYR A 65 -6.50 11.23 -2.05
C TYR A 65 -8.01 11.48 -2.03
N GLY A 66 -8.43 12.67 -2.47
CA GLY A 66 -9.84 12.93 -2.78
C GLY A 66 -10.74 13.30 -1.60
N GLY A 67 -10.18 13.85 -0.52
CA GLY A 67 -10.94 14.54 0.53
C GLY A 67 -11.87 13.63 1.33
N SER A 68 -13.18 13.86 1.26
CA SER A 68 -14.22 13.27 2.16
C SER A 68 -14.32 11.74 2.12
N ARG A 69 -13.77 11.11 1.09
CA ARG A 69 -13.66 9.66 0.99
C ARG A 69 -12.24 9.26 1.37
N ASP A 70 -12.13 8.32 2.30
CA ASP A 70 -10.88 7.72 2.78
C ASP A 70 -10.21 6.89 1.67
N ASN A 71 -9.79 7.55 0.59
CA ASN A 71 -9.13 6.92 -0.53
C ASN A 71 -7.62 7.01 -0.39
N VAL A 72 -6.97 6.00 -0.95
CA VAL A 72 -5.53 5.83 -1.04
C VAL A 72 -5.15 5.53 -2.49
N ARG A 73 -3.96 6.00 -2.86
CA ARG A 73 -3.29 5.66 -4.13
C ARG A 73 -1.79 5.60 -3.94
N LEU A 74 -1.12 5.02 -4.93
CA LEU A 74 0.33 5.11 -5.08
C LEU A 74 0.72 6.52 -5.51
N THR A 75 1.84 7.01 -4.99
CA THR A 75 2.50 8.24 -5.44
C THR A 75 3.03 8.08 -6.88
N GLY A 76 3.57 6.90 -7.17
CA GLY A 76 4.10 6.53 -8.48
C GLY A 76 4.30 5.01 -8.62
N ILE A 77 4.52 4.56 -9.86
CA ILE A 77 4.86 3.15 -10.11
C ILE A 77 6.26 2.83 -9.60
N GLU A 78 7.24 3.68 -9.91
CA GLU A 78 8.64 3.44 -9.55
C GLU A 78 8.84 3.50 -8.03
N ASP A 79 8.20 4.45 -7.34
CA ASP A 79 8.19 4.50 -5.88
C ASP A 79 7.59 3.21 -5.28
N GLY A 80 6.49 2.72 -5.86
CA GLY A 80 5.88 1.47 -5.45
C GLY A 80 6.80 0.26 -5.63
N LYS A 81 7.52 0.19 -6.76
CA LYS A 81 8.50 -0.89 -7.03
C LYS A 81 9.67 -0.81 -6.07
N GLY A 82 10.26 0.38 -5.90
CA GLY A 82 11.39 0.61 -4.99
C GLY A 82 11.05 0.20 -3.56
N PHE A 83 9.86 0.56 -3.07
CA PHE A 83 9.40 0.13 -1.74
C PHE A 83 9.26 -1.39 -1.63
N VAL A 84 8.75 -2.06 -2.65
CA VAL A 84 8.65 -3.53 -2.65
C VAL A 84 10.03 -4.17 -2.61
N GLU A 85 10.98 -3.67 -3.39
CA GLU A 85 12.37 -4.16 -3.44
C GLU A 85 13.13 -3.89 -2.13
N GLU A 86 12.96 -2.70 -1.55
CA GLU A 86 13.57 -2.33 -0.26
C GLU A 86 13.08 -3.24 0.88
N LEU A 87 11.79 -3.57 0.87
CA LEU A 87 11.22 -4.57 1.77
C LEU A 87 11.54 -6.02 1.34
N GLY A 88 12.46 -6.25 0.41
CA GLY A 88 12.92 -7.59 0.00
C GLY A 88 11.90 -8.42 -0.78
N GLY A 89 10.83 -7.79 -1.27
CA GLY A 89 9.86 -8.41 -2.16
C GLY A 89 10.27 -8.31 -3.63
N SER A 90 9.45 -8.89 -4.51
CA SER A 90 9.61 -8.78 -5.96
C SER A 90 8.41 -8.04 -6.55
N PRO A 91 8.60 -6.87 -7.19
CA PRO A 91 7.51 -6.13 -7.81
C PRO A 91 6.90 -6.92 -8.97
N PRO A 92 5.63 -6.66 -9.33
CA PRO A 92 4.98 -7.38 -10.40
C PRO A 92 5.62 -7.03 -11.75
N PHE A 93 5.78 -8.03 -12.62
CA PHE A 93 6.28 -7.82 -13.97
C PHE A 93 5.26 -7.09 -14.85
N GLY A 94 5.74 -6.19 -15.71
CA GLY A 94 4.93 -5.53 -16.74
C GLY A 94 4.06 -4.36 -16.26
N VAL A 95 4.32 -3.84 -15.05
CA VAL A 95 3.78 -2.55 -14.58
C VAL A 95 4.84 -1.47 -14.60
#